data_AF-A0A918CZJ6-F1
#
_entry.id   AF-A0A918CZJ6-F1
#
_cell.length_a   1.000
_cell.length_b   1.000
_cell.length_c   1.000
_cell.angle_alpha   90.00
_cell.angle_beta   90.00
_cell.angle_gamma   90.00
#
_symmetry.space_group_name_H-M   'P 1'
#
loop_
_entity.id
_entity.type
_entity.pdbx_description
1 polymer ?
#
loop_
_entity_poly.entity_id
_entity_poly.type
_entity_poly.pdbx_seq_one_letter_code
_entity_poly.pdbx_strand_id
1 'polypeptide(L)' 'MAKKNLSQFKGRVMKEAGYDVDLNNPESIKYEVAEEQGVPLQKGNNGHLTSEQAGKVGGPIGGNMVKEMVKMAKEQIANK' A
#
# COMPACT_ATOMS: atom_id res chain seq x y z
N MET A 1 7.09 -3.07 -17.65
CA MET A 1 8.21 -2.82 -16.70
C MET A 1 7.77 -1.97 -15.50
N ALA A 2 7.19 -0.78 -15.67
CA ALA A 2 6.81 0.09 -14.53
C ALA A 2 5.84 -0.53 -13.50
N LYS A 3 4.76 -1.20 -13.94
CA LYS A 3 3.79 -1.85 -13.03
C LYS A 3 4.40 -2.94 -12.15
N LYS A 4 5.37 -3.70 -12.69
CA LYS A 4 6.06 -4.77 -11.94
C LYS A 4 6.92 -4.18 -10.82
N ASN A 5 7.70 -3.15 -11.15
CA ASN A 5 8.56 -2.47 -10.17
C ASN A 5 7.73 -1.81 -9.06
N LEU A 6 6.61 -1.18 -9.41
CA LEU A 6 5.71 -0.59 -8.42
C LEU A 6 5.09 -1.65 -7.51
N SER A 7 4.63 -2.78 -8.07
CA SER A 7 4.05 -3.87 -7.29
C SER A 7 5.07 -4.46 -6.31
N GLN A 8 6.32 -4.69 -6.76
CA GLN A 8 7.41 -5.14 -5.89
C GLN A 8 7.76 -4.12 -4.80
N PHE A 9 7.80 -2.83 -5.17
CA PHE A 9 8.02 -1.74 -4.22
C PHE A 9 6.94 -1.70 -3.15
N LYS A 10 5.67 -1.75 -3.55
CA LYS A 10 4.52 -1.84 -2.64
C LYS A 10 4.66 -3.02 -1.70
N GLY A 11 5.00 -4.20 -2.23
CA GLY A 11 5.16 -5.40 -1.41
C GLY A 11 6.27 -5.27 -0.35
N ARG A 12 7.43 -4.74 -0.74
CA ARG A 12 8.53 -4.46 0.17
C ARG A 12 8.12 -3.47 1.27
N VAL A 13 7.56 -2.33 0.88
CA VAL A 13 7.17 -1.25 1.80
C VAL A 13 6.13 -1.72 2.81
N MET A 14 5.11 -2.43 2.35
CA MET A 14 4.06 -2.92 3.24
C MET A 14 4.59 -3.98 4.21
N LYS A 15 5.51 -4.83 3.76
CA LYS A 15 6.17 -5.81 4.63
C LYS A 15 7.05 -5.13 5.69
N GLU A 16 7.81 -4.09 5.31
CA GLU A 16 8.58 -3.26 6.24
C GLU A 16 7.68 -2.49 7.22
N ALA A 17 6.48 -2.12 6.80
CA ALA A 17 5.47 -1.51 7.66
C ALA A 17 4.77 -2.50 8.62
N GLY A 18 5.12 -3.79 8.57
CA GLY A 18 4.64 -4.83 9.50
C GLY A 18 3.41 -5.61 9.05
N TYR A 19 2.95 -5.40 7.81
CA TYR A 19 1.80 -6.14 7.27
C TYR A 19 2.22 -7.53 6.76
N ASP A 20 1.30 -8.49 6.82
CA ASP A 20 1.44 -9.74 6.07
C ASP A 20 1.14 -9.49 4.59
N VAL A 21 2.12 -9.77 3.74
CA VAL A 21 2.07 -9.44 2.31
C VAL A 21 2.40 -10.67 1.50
N ASP A 22 1.46 -11.08 0.64
CA ASP A 22 1.76 -12.01 -0.44
C ASP A 22 2.64 -11.32 -1.51
N LEU A 23 3.92 -11.65 -1.54
CA LEU A 23 4.88 -11.09 -2.49
C LEU A 23 4.61 -11.50 -3.94
N ASN A 24 3.83 -12.56 -4.19
CA ASN A 24 3.41 -12.94 -5.53
C ASN A 24 2.23 -12.08 -6.02
N ASN A 25 1.46 -11.50 -5.09
CA ASN A 25 0.37 -10.60 -5.38
C ASN A 25 0.27 -9.44 -4.37
N PRO A 26 1.20 -8.46 -4.39
CA PRO A 26 1.16 -7.32 -3.48
C PRO A 26 -0.11 -6.45 -3.59
N GLU A 27 -0.95 -6.66 -4.60
CA GLU A 27 -2.23 -5.98 -4.72
C GLU A 27 -3.30 -6.50 -3.76
N SER A 28 -3.12 -7.71 -3.21
CA SER A 28 -4.03 -8.29 -2.21
C SER A 28 -3.98 -7.58 -0.86
N ILE A 29 -2.90 -6.83 -0.55
CA ILE A 29 -2.72 -6.19 0.76
C ILE A 29 -3.85 -5.24 1.16
N LYS A 30 -4.60 -4.71 0.18
CA LYS A 30 -5.79 -3.89 0.45
C LYS A 30 -6.86 -4.64 1.24
N TYR A 31 -6.93 -5.95 1.14
CA TYR A 31 -7.89 -6.78 1.88
C TYR A 31 -7.45 -6.96 3.33
N GLU A 32 -6.17 -7.23 3.56
CA GLU A 32 -5.59 -7.28 4.91
C GLU A 32 -5.78 -5.95 5.65
N VAL A 33 -5.42 -4.84 5.01
CA VAL A 33 -5.59 -3.49 5.59
C VAL A 33 -7.07 -3.20 5.82
N ALA A 34 -7.97 -3.64 4.93
CA ALA A 34 -9.40 -3.43 5.14
C ALA A 34 -9.95 -4.24 6.31
N GLU A 35 -9.50 -5.49 6.48
CA GLU A 35 -9.87 -6.34 7.61
C GLU A 35 -9.42 -5.72 8.94
N GLU A 36 -8.16 -5.27 9.03
CA GLU A 36 -7.63 -4.59 10.22
C GLU A 36 -8.41 -3.31 10.55
N GLN A 37 -8.85 -2.57 9.52
CA GLN A 37 -9.61 -1.32 9.69
C GLN A 37 -11.12 -1.53 9.83
N GLY A 38 -11.62 -2.78 9.81
CA GLY A 38 -13.05 -3.09 9.88
C GLY A 38 -13.85 -2.55 8.69
N VAL A 39 -13.22 -2.39 7.53
CA VAL A 39 -13.85 -1.90 6.29
C VAL A 39 -14.32 -3.09 5.45
N PRO A 40 -15.59 -3.16 5.02
CA PRO A 40 -16.13 -4.28 4.27
C PRO A 40 -15.71 -4.23 2.78
N LEU A 41 -14.41 -4.29 2.52
CA LEU A 41 -13.85 -4.28 1.17
C LEU A 41 -13.98 -5.67 0.53
N GLN A 42 -14.64 -5.74 -0.62
CA GLN A 42 -14.84 -6.98 -1.37
C GLN A 42 -14.12 -6.99 -2.73
N LYS A 43 -14.04 -8.17 -3.36
CA LYS A 43 -13.64 -8.26 -4.76
C LYS A 43 -14.76 -7.68 -5.64
N GLY A 44 -14.38 -6.90 -6.65
CA GLY A 44 -15.34 -6.26 -7.56
C GLY A 44 -15.81 -4.88 -7.09
N ASN A 45 -17.12 -4.63 -7.18
CA ASN A 45 -17.68 -3.31 -6.93
C ASN A 45 -17.78 -2.99 -5.44
N ASN A 46 -17.21 -1.85 -5.04
CA ASN A 46 -17.22 -1.31 -3.68
C ASN A 46 -17.85 0.08 -3.61
N GLY A 47 -18.74 0.42 -4.56
CA GLY A 47 -19.40 1.74 -4.61
C GLY A 47 -20.27 2.08 -3.39
N HIS A 48 -20.51 1.12 -2.50
CA HIS A 48 -21.18 1.34 -1.21
C HIS A 48 -20.24 1.88 -0.11
N LEU A 49 -18.91 1.80 -0.31
CA LEU A 49 -17.94 2.32 0.66
C LEU A 49 -17.97 3.84 0.65
N THR A 50 -17.94 4.44 1.84
CA THR A 50 -17.77 5.89 1.96
C THR A 50 -16.34 6.28 1.57
N SER A 51 -16.14 7.55 1.19
CA SER A 51 -14.80 8.09 0.94
C SER A 51 -13.87 7.92 2.14
N GLU A 52 -14.41 8.02 3.36
CA GLU A 52 -13.66 7.79 4.60
C GLU A 52 -13.19 6.32 4.69
N GLN A 53 -14.07 5.35 4.43
CA GLN A 53 -13.70 3.93 4.44
C GLN A 53 -12.65 3.60 3.38
N ALA A 54 -12.80 4.14 2.17
CA ALA A 54 -11.78 4.01 1.12
C ALA A 54 -10.45 4.63 1.56
N GLY A 55 -10.50 5.79 2.23
CA GLY A 55 -9.34 6.46 2.81
C GLY A 55 -8.65 5.65 3.92
N LYS A 56 -9.41 4.99 4.80
CA LYS A 56 -8.86 4.10 5.85
C LYS A 56 -8.04 2.94 5.27
N VAL A 57 -8.42 2.43 4.10
CA VAL A 57 -7.67 1.38 3.41
C VAL A 57 -6.51 1.95 2.59
N GLY A 58 -6.79 2.94 1.73
CA GLY A 58 -5.80 3.49 0.81
C GLY A 58 -4.73 4.35 1.49
N GLY A 59 -5.06 5.00 2.60
CA GLY A 59 -4.21 5.92 3.34
C GLY A 59 -2.93 5.27 3.88
N PRO A 60 -3.02 4.17 4.67
CA PRO A 60 -1.83 3.46 5.14
C PRO A 60 -0.96 2.94 4.00
N ILE A 61 -1.56 2.38 2.93
CA ILE A 61 -0.84 1.84 1.79
C ILE A 61 -0.10 2.95 1.03
N GLY A 62 -0.84 3.98 0.61
CA GLY A 62 -0.30 5.12 -0.14
C GLY A 62 0.68 5.94 0.69
N GLY A 63 0.37 6.20 1.96
CA GLY A 63 1.18 6.97 2.88
C GLY A 63 2.53 6.33 3.14
N ASN A 64 2.58 5.01 3.40
CA ASN A 64 3.86 4.30 3.56
C ASN A 64 4.68 4.31 2.26
N MET A 65 4.03 4.12 1.11
CA MET A 65 4.73 4.21 -0.19
C MET A 65 5.35 5.60 -0.42
N VAL A 66 4.59 6.67 -0.22
CA VAL A 66 5.08 8.05 -0.37
C VAL A 66 6.21 8.35 0.61
N LYS A 67 6.06 7.94 1.87
CA LYS A 67 7.07 8.12 2.91
C LYS A 67 8.40 7.47 2.52
N GLU A 68 8.35 6.22 2.02
CA GLU A 68 9.55 5.52 1.56
C GLU A 68 10.16 6.17 0.31
N MET A 69 9.33 6.59 -0.66
CA MET A 69 9.82 7.30 -1.85
C MET A 69 10.57 8.59 -1.49
N VAL A 70 10.03 9.37 -0.55
CA VAL A 70 10.68 10.59 -0.05
C VAL A 70 11.99 10.27 0.67
N LYS A 71 12.03 9.20 1.47
CA LYS A 71 13.26 8.73 2.13
C LYS A 71 14.34 8.39 1.11
N MET A 72 14.02 7.55 0.11
CA MET A 72 14.95 7.18 -0.96
C MET A 72 15.46 8.41 -1.72
N ALA A 73 14.59 9.39 -2.00
CA ALA A 73 14.99 10.63 -2.67
C ALA A 73 15.97 11.46 -1.81
N LYS A 74 15.73 11.55 -0.50
CA LYS A 74 16.65 12.24 0.43
C LYS A 74 18.02 11.55 0.49
N GLU A 75 18.06 10.23 0.54
CA GLU A 75 19.31 9.45 0.52
C GLU A 75 20.09 9.66 -0.78
N GLN A 76 19.42 9.72 -1.92
CA GLN A 76 20.06 10.02 -3.21
C GLN A 76 20.64 11.43 -3.28
N ILE A 77 20.03 12.40 -2.61
CA ILE A 77 20.56 13.77 -2.55
C ILE A 77 21.75 13.85 -1.58
N ALA A 78 21.69 13.14 -0.45
CA ALA A 78 22.76 13.14 0.54
C ALA A 78 24.03 12.39 0.07
N ASN A 79 23.86 11.40 -0.82
CA ASN A 79 24.96 10.62 -1.41
C ASN A 79 25.49 11.23 -2.73
N LYS A 80 25.12 12.46 -3.05
CA LYS A 80 25.72 13.28 -4.12
C LYS A 80 26.75 14.22 -3.54
#